data_AF-X1FAI7-F1
#
_entry.id   AF-X1FAI7-F1
#
_cell.length_a   1.000
_cell.length_b   1.000
_cell.length_c   1.000
_cell.angle_alpha   90.00
_cell.angle_beta   90.00
_cell.angle_gamma   90.00
#
_symmetry.space_group_name_H-M   'P 1'
#
loop_
_entity.id
_entity.type
_entity.pdbx_description
1 polymer ?
#
loop_
_entity_poly.entity_id
_entity_poly.type
_entity_poly.pdbx_seq_one_letter_code
_entity_poly.pdbx_strand_id
1 'polypeptide(L)'
;MLGFLEVLINGILLGGLYAVIGIGLSMIFGIIRQVNLAHGELMILASYFSLLTLQLLELHPLLTLFLVLPAMFIFGCLIQTFLFNRGYTKEGWSHSS
;
A
#
# COMPACT_ATOMS: atom_id res chain seq x y z
N MET A 1 -26.45 37.39 11.58
CA MET A 1 -25.39 37.94 10.70
C MET A 1 -24.09 37.15 10.84
N LEU A 2 -23.52 37.02 12.04
CA LEU A 2 -22.21 36.36 12.25
C LEU A 2 -22.20 34.86 11.87
N GLY A 3 -23.26 34.10 12.19
CA GLY A 3 -23.31 32.67 11.90
C GLY A 3 -23.32 32.32 10.40
N PHE A 4 -23.86 33.18 9.54
CA PHE A 4 -23.79 32.96 8.09
C PHE A 4 -22.35 33.10 7.58
N LEU A 5 -21.62 34.10 8.09
CA LEU A 5 -20.22 34.33 7.75
C LEU A 5 -19.33 33.18 8.26
N GLU A 6 -19.60 32.68 9.47
CA GLU A 6 -18.90 31.55 10.07
C GLU A 6 -19.07 30.25 9.27
N VAL A 7 -20.30 29.93 8.82
CA VAL A 7 -20.57 28.76 7.97
C VAL A 7 -19.83 28.86 6.64
N LEU A 8 -19.79 30.06 6.05
CA LEU A 8 -19.13 30.31 4.77
C LEU A 8 -17.60 30.14 4.89
N ILE A 9 -17.00 30.66 5.97
CA ILE A 9 -15.58 30.51 6.27
C ILE A 9 -15.23 29.04 6.52
N ASN A 10 -15.99 28.34 7.38
CA ASN A 10 -15.75 26.92 7.67
C ASN A 10 -15.89 26.04 6.42
N GLY A 11 -16.87 26.33 5.55
CA GLY A 11 -17.06 25.63 4.29
C GLY A 11 -15.87 25.80 3.33
N ILE A 12 -15.32 27.02 3.21
CA ILE A 12 -14.13 27.27 2.39
C ILE A 12 -12.90 26.58 2.99
N LEU A 13 -12.71 26.63 4.31
CA LEU A 13 -11.58 25.97 4.97
C LEU A 13 -11.60 24.45 4.80
N LEU A 14 -12.75 23.82 5.01
CA LEU A 14 -12.93 22.38 4.79
C LEU A 14 -12.78 22.03 3.30
N GLY A 15 -13.37 22.82 2.41
CA GLY A 15 -13.24 22.64 0.96
C GLY A 15 -11.79 22.74 0.51
N GLY A 16 -11.03 23.71 1.02
CA GLY A 16 -9.60 23.87 0.76
C GLY A 16 -8.77 22.70 1.27
N LEU A 17 -9.06 22.19 2.47
CA LEU A 17 -8.41 20.99 3.02
C LEU A 17 -8.62 19.78 2.10
N TYR A 18 -9.85 19.50 1.70
CA TYR A 18 -10.14 18.38 0.79
C TYR A 18 -9.56 18.59 -0.61
N ALA A 19 -9.57 19.82 -1.12
CA ALA A 19 -8.95 20.15 -2.40
C ALA A 19 -7.44 19.87 -2.38
N VAL A 20 -6.73 20.28 -1.33
CA VAL A 20 -5.28 20.01 -1.18
C VAL A 20 -5.00 18.52 -1.05
N ILE A 21 -5.81 17.78 -0.28
CA ILE A 21 -5.69 16.31 -0.18
C ILE A 21 -5.86 15.66 -1.56
N GLY A 22 -6.89 16.08 -2.32
CA GLY A 22 -7.16 15.56 -3.66
C GLY A 22 -6.04 15.89 -4.66
N ILE A 23 -5.54 17.13 -4.65
CA ILE A 23 -4.40 17.54 -5.49
C ILE A 23 -3.14 16.75 -5.13
N GLY A 24 -2.87 16.52 -3.85
CA GLY A 24 -1.75 15.72 -3.39
C GLY A 24 -1.82 14.27 -3.89
N LEU A 25 -2.97 13.63 -3.74
CA LEU A 25 -3.21 12.27 -4.27
C LEU A 25 -3.07 12.23 -5.80
N SER A 26 -3.66 13.20 -6.51
CA SER A 26 -3.55 13.29 -7.97
C SER A 26 -2.12 13.49 -8.44
N MET A 27 -1.32 14.29 -7.73
CA MET A 27 0.08 14.52 -8.04
C MET A 27 0.89 13.25 -7.82
N ILE A 28 0.68 12.55 -6.70
CA ILE A 28 1.28 11.26 -6.41
C ILE A 28 0.99 10.32 -7.59
N PHE A 29 -0.28 9.99 -7.86
CA PHE A 29 -0.62 9.08 -8.95
C PHE A 29 -0.23 9.57 -10.36
N GLY A 30 -0.06 10.88 -10.57
CA GLY A 30 0.34 11.47 -11.84
C GLY A 30 1.82 11.26 -12.20
N ILE A 31 2.71 11.04 -11.22
CA ILE A 31 4.15 10.89 -11.47
C ILE A 31 4.71 9.49 -11.17
N ILE A 32 4.02 8.65 -10.38
CA ILE A 32 4.49 7.27 -10.11
C ILE A 32 4.15 6.35 -11.28
N ARG A 33 5.21 5.72 -11.83
CA ARG A 33 5.10 4.72 -12.91
C ARG A 33 4.50 3.39 -12.44
N GLN A 34 4.72 3.01 -11.17
CA GLN A 34 4.17 1.82 -10.53
C GLN A 34 3.91 2.11 -9.06
N VAL A 35 2.66 1.95 -8.61
CA VAL A 35 2.28 2.11 -7.21
C VAL A 35 2.39 0.75 -6.52
N ASN A 36 3.48 0.51 -5.78
CA ASN A 36 3.64 -0.74 -5.05
C ASN A 36 2.89 -0.69 -3.70
N LEU A 37 1.56 -0.69 -3.74
CA LEU A 37 0.70 -0.71 -2.54
C LEU A 37 0.89 -2.00 -1.72
N ALA A 38 1.27 -3.08 -2.39
CA ALA A 38 1.50 -4.38 -1.76
C ALA A 38 2.61 -4.34 -0.71
N HIS A 39 3.61 -3.45 -0.84
CA HIS A 39 4.69 -3.40 0.14
C HIS A 39 4.19 -3.04 1.54
N GLY A 40 3.33 -2.01 1.65
CA GLY A 40 2.78 -1.57 2.93
C GLY A 40 1.84 -2.60 3.54
N GLU A 41 0.94 -3.18 2.73
CA GLU A 41 0.01 -4.21 3.20
C GLU A 41 0.73 -5.49 3.65
N LEU A 42 1.77 -5.91 2.93
CA LEU A 42 2.58 -7.08 3.31
C LEU A 42 3.37 -6.85 4.60
N MET A 43 3.84 -5.63 4.87
CA MET A 43 4.49 -5.31 6.16
C MET A 43 3.53 -5.41 7.34
N ILE A 44 2.28 -4.95 7.16
CA ILE A 44 1.23 -5.06 8.20
C ILE A 44 0.86 -6.53 8.41
N LEU A 45 0.68 -7.28 7.31
CA LEU A 45 0.40 -8.71 7.36
C LEU A 45 1.51 -9.49 8.09
N ALA A 46 2.77 -9.21 7.77
CA ALA A 46 3.93 -9.81 8.43
C ALA A 46 3.96 -9.50 9.93
N SER A 47 3.64 -8.26 10.32
CA SER A 47 3.56 -7.85 11.71
C SER A 47 2.45 -8.60 12.46
N TYR A 48 1.28 -8.75 11.84
CA TYR A 48 0.17 -9.51 12.43
C TYR A 48 0.50 -10.99 12.56
N PHE A 49 1.15 -11.58 11.56
CA PHE A 49 1.59 -12.97 11.61
C PHE A 49 2.64 -13.20 12.72
N SER A 50 3.54 -12.24 12.92
CA SER A 50 4.46 -12.25 14.06
C SER A 50 3.73 -12.24 15.40
N LEU A 51 2.69 -11.40 15.55
CA LEU A 51 1.86 -11.38 16.76
C LEU A 51 1.14 -12.72 16.99
N LEU A 52 0.55 -13.32 15.95
CA LEU A 52 -0.11 -14.62 16.05
C LEU A 52 0.86 -15.72 16.47
N THR A 53 2.07 -15.72 15.90
CA THR A 53 3.09 -16.72 16.19
C THR A 53 3.63 -16.56 17.62
N LEU A 54 3.76 -15.32 18.11
CA LEU A 54 4.08 -15.04 19.52
C LEU A 54 3.00 -15.58 20.47
N GLN A 55 1.73 -15.41 20.13
CA GLN A 55 0.60 -15.81 20.98
C GLN A 55 0.34 -17.31 20.98
N LEU A 56 0.44 -17.97 19.82
CA LEU A 56 0.09 -19.39 19.67
C LEU A 56 1.24 -20.32 20.03
N LEU A 57 2.48 -19.89 19.77
CA LEU A 57 3.67 -20.72 19.89
C LEU A 57 4.53 -20.33 21.10
N GLU A 58 4.14 -19.29 21.86
CA GLU A 58 4.83 -18.75 23.04
C GLU A 58 6.34 -18.52 22.80
N LEU A 59 6.71 -18.23 21.55
CA LEU A 59 8.10 -18.07 21.15
C LEU A 59 8.66 -16.72 21.59
N HIS A 60 9.97 -16.68 21.81
CA HIS A 60 10.67 -15.41 22.04
C HIS A 60 10.62 -14.56 20.75
N PRO A 61 10.42 -13.22 20.84
CA PRO A 61 10.30 -12.33 19.68
C PRO A 61 11.40 -12.46 18.62
N LEU A 62 12.62 -12.78 19.06
CA LEU A 62 13.77 -13.01 18.18
C LEU A 62 13.64 -14.29 17.34
N LEU A 63 13.06 -15.36 17.90
CA LEU A 63 12.83 -16.62 17.19
C LEU A 63 11.71 -16.47 16.17
N THR A 64 10.66 -15.72 16.51
CA THR A 64 9.53 -15.45 15.62
C THR A 64 9.98 -14.77 14.34
N LEU A 65 10.93 -13.85 14.44
CA LEU A 65 11.56 -13.17 13.30
C LEU A 65 12.16 -14.17 12.30
N PHE A 66 12.82 -15.22 12.80
CA PHE A 66 13.46 -16.23 11.96
C PHE A 66 12.46 -17.13 11.22
N LEU A 67 11.23 -17.25 11.72
CA LEU A 67 10.17 -18.02 11.07
C LEU A 67 9.31 -17.17 10.12
N VAL A 68 8.94 -15.97 10.56
CA VAL A 68 8.03 -15.07 9.82
C VAL A 68 8.72 -14.45 8.62
N LEU A 69 10.01 -14.10 8.72
CA LEU A 69 10.76 -13.47 7.65
C LEU A 69 10.86 -14.35 6.39
N PRO A 70 11.29 -15.63 6.47
CA PRO A 70 11.28 -16.51 5.29
C PRO A 70 9.87 -16.83 4.81
N ALA A 71 8.89 -17.00 5.71
CA ALA A 71 7.51 -17.26 5.33
C ALA A 71 6.91 -16.11 4.50
N MET A 72 7.09 -14.86 4.96
CA MET A 72 6.62 -13.66 4.27
C MET A 72 7.41 -13.36 2.99
N PHE A 73 8.70 -13.71 2.96
CA PHE A 73 9.50 -13.62 1.73
C PHE A 73 8.97 -14.56 0.63
N ILE A 74 8.72 -15.83 0.98
CA ILE A 74 8.14 -16.81 0.03
C ILE A 74 6.75 -16.35 -0.41
N PHE A 75 5.93 -15.86 0.51
CA PHE A 75 4.60 -15.35 0.21
C PHE A 75 4.64 -14.15 -0.76
N GLY A 76 5.54 -13.19 -0.52
CA GLY A 76 5.77 -12.06 -1.42
C GLY A 76 6.25 -12.50 -2.81
N CYS A 77 7.17 -13.46 -2.89
CA CYS A 77 7.60 -14.04 -4.16
C CYS A 77 6.46 -14.73 -4.90
N LEU A 78 5.61 -15.50 -4.22
CA LEU A 78 4.45 -16.17 -4.83
C LEU A 78 3.47 -15.15 -5.41
N ILE A 79 3.16 -14.10 -4.66
CA ILE A 79 2.33 -12.97 -5.11
C ILE A 79 2.94 -12.35 -6.38
N GLN A 80 4.24 -12.05 -6.33
CA GLN A 80 4.93 -11.43 -7.46
C GLN A 80 4.90 -12.32 -8.71
N THR A 81 5.20 -13.61 -8.57
CA THR A 81 5.14 -14.56 -9.69
C THR A 81 3.72 -14.73 -10.22
N PHE A 82 2.70 -14.83 -9.38
CA PHE A 82 1.34 -15.13 -9.83
C PHE A 82 0.63 -13.92 -10.45
N LEU A 83 0.86 -12.71 -9.92
CA LEU A 83 0.22 -11.48 -10.38
C LEU A 83 1.00 -10.80 -11.51
N PHE A 84 2.33 -10.67 -11.39
CA PHE A 84 3.12 -9.98 -12.43
C PHE A 84 3.43 -10.89 -13.63
N ASN A 85 3.79 -12.17 -13.44
CA ASN A 85 4.18 -13.04 -14.57
C ASN A 85 3.00 -13.40 -15.50
N ARG A 86 1.75 -13.21 -15.06
CA ARG A 86 0.54 -13.39 -15.89
C ARG A 86 0.20 -12.18 -16.77
N GLY A 87 0.70 -11.00 -16.45
CA GLY A 87 0.33 -9.74 -17.13
C GLY A 87 1.22 -9.31 -18.29
N TYR A 88 2.40 -9.90 -18.47
CA TYR A 88 3.39 -9.48 -19.49
C TYR A 88 3.53 -10.45 -20.68
N THR A 89 2.59 -11.38 -20.85
CA THR A 89 2.58 -12.24 -22.03
C THR A 89 1.70 -11.61 -23.11
N LYS A 90 2.38 -10.85 -23.99
CA LYS A 90 1.99 -10.43 -25.36
C LYS A 90 1.51 -8.99 -25.57
N GLU A 91 2.44 -8.05 -25.56
CA GLU A 91 2.42 -6.96 -26.56
C GLU A 91 3.80 -6.29 -26.66
N GLY A 92 4.47 -6.43 -27.80
CA GLY A 92 5.67 -5.63 -28.07
C GLY A 92 6.80 -6.20 -28.96
N TRP A 93 6.69 -7.41 -29.52
CA TRP A 93 7.72 -7.93 -30.45
C TRP A 93 7.10 -8.41 -31.77
N SER A 94 6.59 -7.47 -32.58
CA SER A 94 6.19 -7.79 -33.96
C SER A 94 6.38 -6.67 -34.98
N HIS A 95 6.96 -5.51 -34.64
CA HIS A 95 7.21 -4.47 -35.66
C HIS A 95 8.47 -3.64 -35.37
N SER A 96 9.62 -4.20 -35.73
CA SER A 96 10.72 -3.41 -36.30
C SER A 96 11.65 -4.37 -37.06
N SER A 97 11.24 -4.69 -38.29
CA SER A 97 12.14 -5.03 -39.39
C SER A 97 12.22 -3.81 -40.29
#